data_AF-A0A6C0BGU4-F1
#
_entry.id   AF-A0A6C0BGU4-F1
#
_cell.length_a   1.000
_cell.length_b   1.000
_cell.length_c   1.000
_cell.angle_alpha   90.00
_cell.angle_beta   90.00
_cell.angle_gamma   90.00
#
_symmetry.space_group_name_H-M   'P 1'
#
loop_
_entity.id
_entity.type
_entity.pdbx_description
1 polymer ?
#
loop_
_entity_poly.entity_id
_entity_poly.type
_entity_poly.pdbx_seq_one_letter_code
_entity_poly.pdbx_strand_id
1 'polypeptide(L)'
;MELWFPKLINEGFADLISVGEHAMTAKWMPARGDIGPNPTDEQAGYIRDIRYVAKYTDVQRIGLDHDFCRMVQVKGKPDDEFFACALGGTEGLSSVKYRTPSTLNGFQLSRDDYMKDVFDEGRYGYCRILKTGQGQFEAQCNPAGETSFKEELVVDSNPPDDIKILLSFYEGIVFWLRLRDDMLDYAKNLIVMKAGDISIQEAPPNPPVTEGLTFNGLDQFLRIGDSKNLHFGNIVQLKYLRATSFWVYFEEFTNNAKIFDFGNGAGKDNVVCGIMGRGNAGVQQMELAESCIDQATNTVPTAPSGQQCTEEVSPVVAMVTSAANINQWSCPAAELFGRIMKPLQPKAAPANDATTADLIYEIWDNKIRKLHIQVKNVIPLRKWVHIAITTTNNDAFKPGLKIYRNGEEVHAETAAWLPQTNDTSNNYIGKSNWSSVTSPYQNADELFKGKMFDIRGYDTLMTEKKIKNTVEWGKEKLGLNEKED
;
A
#
# COMPACT_ATOMS: atom_id res chain seq x y z
N MET A 1 16.43 -19.17 -69.21
CA MET A 1 16.05 -19.75 -67.91
C MET A 1 15.16 -18.81 -67.08
N GLU A 2 14.59 -17.75 -67.69
CA GLU A 2 13.62 -16.82 -67.07
C GLU A 2 12.15 -17.10 -67.44
N LEU A 3 11.90 -17.94 -68.46
CA LEU A 3 10.53 -18.24 -68.91
C LEU A 3 9.81 -19.31 -68.05
N TRP A 4 10.50 -19.91 -67.07
CA TRP A 4 10.02 -21.10 -66.35
C TRP A 4 9.87 -20.92 -64.83
N PHE A 5 10.30 -19.79 -64.25
CA PHE A 5 10.15 -19.52 -62.80
C PHE A 5 9.94 -18.02 -62.49
N PRO A 6 8.73 -17.47 -62.67
CA PRO A 6 8.45 -16.03 -62.47
C PRO A 6 8.29 -15.61 -60.99
N LYS A 7 8.77 -16.40 -60.02
CA LYS A 7 8.59 -16.13 -58.57
C LYS A 7 9.88 -15.88 -57.78
N LEU A 8 11.03 -15.75 -58.44
CA LEU A 8 12.31 -15.64 -57.73
C LEU A 8 12.91 -14.24 -57.65
N ILE A 9 12.25 -13.21 -58.18
CA ILE A 9 12.67 -11.82 -58.01
C ILE A 9 11.43 -10.99 -57.69
N ASN A 10 11.16 -10.81 -56.39
CA ASN A 10 10.33 -9.72 -55.90
C ASN A 10 11.27 -8.54 -55.68
N GLU A 11 11.42 -7.69 -56.70
CA GLU A 11 11.83 -6.30 -56.49
C GLU A 11 10.67 -5.59 -55.80
N GLY A 12 10.76 -5.53 -54.48
CA GLY A 12 9.84 -4.78 -53.64
C GLY A 12 10.58 -4.48 -52.35
N PHE A 13 10.74 -3.20 -52.05
CA PHE A 13 11.20 -2.71 -50.75
C PHE A 13 10.18 -3.06 -49.65
N ALA A 14 10.03 -4.36 -49.37
CA ALA A 14 9.10 -4.93 -48.41
C ALA A 14 9.80 -5.48 -47.16
N ASP A 15 11.13 -5.44 -47.12
CA ASP A 15 11.92 -5.68 -45.92
C ASP A 15 12.57 -4.37 -45.48
N LEU A 16 11.76 -3.51 -44.84
CA LEU A 16 12.27 -2.45 -43.97
C LEU A 16 12.82 -3.12 -42.69
N ILE A 17 13.98 -3.74 -42.86
CA ILE A 17 14.84 -4.20 -41.78
C ILE A 17 15.28 -2.96 -41.02
N SER A 18 15.06 -2.91 -39.71
CA SER A 18 15.43 -1.77 -38.88
C SER A 18 16.93 -1.51 -38.99
N VAL A 19 17.30 -0.32 -39.44
CA VAL A 19 18.70 0.08 -39.63
C VAL A 19 19.33 0.33 -38.25
N GLY A 20 19.99 -0.71 -37.77
CA GLY A 20 20.73 -0.78 -36.49
C GLY A 20 21.54 -2.08 -36.40
N GLU A 21 21.16 -3.09 -37.19
CA GLU A 21 21.89 -4.36 -37.33
C GLU A 21 22.90 -4.37 -38.50
N HIS A 22 23.10 -3.24 -39.18
CA HIS A 22 24.08 -3.15 -40.27
C HIS A 22 25.48 -2.79 -39.74
N ALA A 23 26.45 -3.68 -39.98
CA ALA A 23 27.86 -3.49 -39.61
C ALA A 23 28.53 -2.22 -40.18
N MET A 24 27.90 -1.56 -41.16
CA MET A 24 28.39 -0.30 -41.74
C MET A 24 28.01 0.92 -40.88
N THR A 25 26.75 1.06 -40.46
CA THR A 25 26.31 2.20 -39.63
C THR A 25 26.94 2.17 -38.24
N ALA A 26 27.01 0.99 -37.61
CA ALA A 26 27.72 0.81 -36.33
C ALA A 26 29.23 1.13 -36.41
N LYS A 27 29.84 1.03 -37.60
CA LYS A 27 31.27 1.30 -37.82
C LYS A 27 31.60 2.79 -38.01
N TRP A 28 30.66 3.58 -38.54
CA TRP A 28 30.89 5.00 -38.84
C TRP A 28 30.29 5.94 -37.78
N MET A 29 29.28 5.49 -37.04
CA MET A 29 28.65 6.24 -35.93
C MET A 29 28.34 5.26 -34.79
N PRO A 30 29.36 4.80 -34.04
CA PRO A 30 29.13 3.87 -32.94
C PRO A 30 28.30 4.56 -31.85
N ALA A 31 27.36 3.78 -31.28
CA ALA A 31 26.76 4.14 -30.00
C ALA A 31 27.87 4.34 -28.98
N ARG A 32 27.68 5.32 -28.10
CA ARG A 32 28.70 5.72 -27.16
C ARG A 32 29.00 4.57 -26.17
N GLY A 33 30.19 3.97 -26.26
CA GLY A 33 30.54 2.76 -25.51
C GLY A 33 31.20 2.99 -24.15
N ASP A 34 31.68 4.21 -23.85
CA ASP A 34 32.34 4.55 -22.58
C ASP A 34 31.36 4.74 -21.41
N ILE A 35 30.08 4.94 -21.71
CA ILE A 35 29.01 5.13 -20.73
C ILE A 35 27.81 4.34 -21.19
N GLY A 36 27.31 3.47 -20.33
CA GLY A 36 26.28 2.51 -20.70
C GLY A 36 25.25 2.27 -19.62
N PRO A 37 24.38 1.27 -19.82
CA PRO A 37 23.29 0.94 -18.90
C PRO A 37 23.78 0.45 -17.52
N ASN A 38 25.07 0.20 -17.34
CA ASN A 38 25.62 -0.21 -16.05
C ASN A 38 25.67 0.95 -15.05
N PRO A 39 25.25 0.71 -13.78
CA PRO A 39 25.02 1.76 -12.79
C PRO A 39 26.26 2.45 -12.23
N THR A 40 27.47 2.03 -12.57
CA THR A 40 28.69 2.54 -11.94
C THR A 40 29.52 3.50 -12.80
N ASP A 41 29.21 3.62 -14.08
CA ASP A 41 30.15 4.21 -15.05
C ASP A 41 29.75 5.65 -15.37
N GLU A 42 30.30 6.60 -14.62
CA GLU A 42 30.13 8.03 -14.85
C GLU A 42 31.48 8.77 -14.84
N GLN A 43 31.51 9.94 -15.48
CA GLN A 43 32.68 10.81 -15.45
C GLN A 43 33.00 11.26 -14.01
N ALA A 44 34.30 11.35 -13.69
CA ALA A 44 34.77 11.76 -12.37
C ALA A 44 34.09 13.04 -11.87
N GLY A 45 33.43 12.95 -10.70
CA GLY A 45 32.69 14.05 -10.07
C GLY A 45 31.18 13.93 -10.14
N TYR A 46 30.65 12.99 -10.92
CA TYR A 46 29.22 12.73 -11.04
C TYR A 46 28.86 11.30 -10.66
N ILE A 47 27.61 11.09 -10.28
CA ILE A 47 27.00 9.79 -10.01
C ILE A 47 25.66 9.71 -10.75
N ARG A 48 25.29 8.51 -11.18
CA ARG A 48 24.02 8.29 -11.89
C ARG A 48 22.90 8.02 -10.90
N ASP A 49 21.75 8.66 -11.11
CA ASP A 49 20.54 8.24 -10.42
C ASP A 49 19.78 7.23 -11.29
N ILE A 50 19.80 5.98 -10.82
CA ILE A 50 19.18 4.82 -11.47
C ILE A 50 17.65 4.78 -11.35
N ARG A 51 17.05 5.69 -10.58
CA ARG A 51 15.59 5.77 -10.35
C ARG A 51 14.83 6.43 -11.50
N TYR A 52 15.54 7.05 -12.43
CA TYR A 52 14.99 7.76 -13.59
C TYR A 52 15.33 7.03 -14.89
N VAL A 53 14.71 7.44 -15.99
CA VAL A 53 14.95 6.84 -17.30
C VAL A 53 16.44 6.89 -17.66
N ALA A 54 16.97 5.74 -18.06
CA ALA A 54 18.31 5.57 -18.61
C ALA A 54 18.23 4.69 -19.86
N LYS A 55 18.35 5.28 -21.05
CA LYS A 55 18.28 4.55 -22.32
C LYS A 55 18.98 5.29 -23.46
N TYR A 56 19.23 4.56 -24.55
CA TYR A 56 19.66 5.16 -25.80
C TYR A 56 18.49 5.83 -26.50
N THR A 57 18.72 7.02 -27.06
CA THR A 57 17.73 7.80 -27.82
C THR A 57 18.41 8.54 -28.98
N ASP A 58 17.63 9.13 -29.86
CA ASP A 58 18.11 10.06 -30.89
C ASP A 58 17.85 11.53 -30.49
N VAL A 59 18.82 12.18 -29.85
CA VAL A 59 18.76 13.64 -29.62
C VAL A 59 19.45 14.43 -30.73
N GLN A 60 20.34 13.77 -31.50
CA GLN A 60 21.10 14.39 -32.59
C GLN A 60 20.34 14.47 -33.93
N ARG A 61 19.19 13.79 -34.07
CA ARG A 61 18.39 13.69 -35.30
C ARG A 61 19.08 12.90 -36.41
N ILE A 62 19.76 11.82 -36.04
CA ILE A 62 20.49 10.97 -36.99
C ILE A 62 19.62 9.80 -37.48
N GLY A 63 18.46 9.58 -36.86
CA GLY A 63 17.53 8.49 -37.15
C GLY A 63 17.91 7.18 -36.46
N LEU A 64 18.80 7.23 -35.46
CA LEU A 64 19.27 6.06 -34.71
C LEU A 64 19.36 6.38 -33.21
N ASP A 65 18.89 5.45 -32.37
CA ASP A 65 19.04 5.55 -30.92
C ASP A 65 20.47 5.20 -30.50
N HIS A 66 21.31 6.21 -30.36
CA HIS A 66 22.75 6.03 -30.09
C HIS A 66 23.31 7.04 -29.07
N ASP A 67 22.51 8.03 -28.66
CA ASP A 67 22.82 8.94 -27.56
C ASP A 67 22.35 8.35 -26.24
N PHE A 68 23.25 8.16 -25.28
CA PHE A 68 22.87 7.57 -24.00
C PHE A 68 22.42 8.64 -23.00
N CYS A 69 21.12 8.70 -22.75
CA CYS A 69 20.48 9.68 -21.89
C CYS A 69 20.14 9.10 -20.52
N ARG A 70 20.41 9.85 -19.44
CA ARG A 70 20.20 9.44 -18.05
C ARG A 70 20.12 10.64 -17.09
N MET A 71 19.65 10.38 -15.87
CA MET A 71 19.76 11.33 -14.77
C MET A 71 21.13 11.28 -14.11
N VAL A 72 21.75 12.45 -13.94
CA VAL A 72 23.09 12.60 -13.36
C VAL A 72 23.03 13.56 -12.18
N GLN A 73 23.74 13.22 -11.12
CA GLN A 73 23.83 13.96 -9.87
C GLN A 73 25.29 14.31 -9.59
N VAL A 74 25.53 15.49 -9.02
CA VAL A 74 26.88 15.90 -8.60
C VAL A 74 27.27 15.13 -7.32
N LYS A 75 28.44 14.49 -7.33
CA LYS A 75 28.92 13.71 -6.18
C LYS A 75 29.04 14.61 -4.94
N GLY A 76 28.33 14.24 -3.87
CA GLY A 76 28.31 14.98 -2.60
C GLY A 76 27.32 16.16 -2.55
N LYS A 77 26.52 16.38 -3.60
CA LYS A 77 25.44 17.37 -3.63
C LYS A 77 24.15 16.71 -4.13
N PRO A 78 23.35 16.11 -3.24
CA PRO A 78 22.19 15.35 -3.67
C PRO A 78 21.11 16.22 -4.34
N ASP A 79 21.06 17.51 -4.00
CA ASP A 79 20.08 18.45 -4.54
C ASP A 79 20.45 19.05 -5.90
N ASP A 80 21.57 18.62 -6.52
CA ASP A 80 22.05 19.11 -7.82
C ASP A 80 22.01 17.97 -8.85
N GLU A 81 20.80 17.71 -9.36
CA GLU A 81 20.47 16.68 -10.34
C GLU A 81 20.06 17.33 -11.66
N PHE A 82 20.46 16.73 -12.78
CA PHE A 82 20.09 17.16 -14.13
C PHE A 82 20.06 15.97 -15.08
N PHE A 83 19.21 16.06 -16.11
CA PHE A 83 19.16 15.05 -17.15
C PHE A 83 20.20 15.35 -18.21
N ALA A 84 21.00 14.35 -18.60
CA ALA A 84 22.09 14.50 -19.55
C ALA A 84 22.17 13.36 -20.54
N CYS A 85 22.54 13.70 -21.77
CA CYS A 85 22.79 12.76 -22.85
C CYS A 85 24.27 12.77 -23.22
N ALA A 86 24.86 11.58 -23.23
CA ALA A 86 26.19 11.34 -23.75
C ALA A 86 26.06 11.10 -25.26
N LEU A 87 26.44 12.08 -26.07
CA LEU A 87 26.19 12.07 -27.52
C LEU A 87 27.01 11.00 -28.25
N GLY A 88 26.41 10.38 -29.27
CA GLY A 88 27.10 9.42 -30.13
C GLY A 88 28.34 9.99 -30.82
N GLY A 89 29.36 9.15 -31.03
CA GLY A 89 30.62 9.58 -31.67
C GLY A 89 31.47 10.59 -30.89
N THR A 90 31.12 10.89 -29.62
CA THR A 90 31.88 11.80 -28.73
C THR A 90 32.61 11.06 -27.60
N GLU A 91 33.10 9.85 -27.87
CA GLU A 91 33.80 9.02 -26.90
C GLU A 91 34.99 9.76 -26.28
N GLY A 92 35.12 9.69 -24.95
CA GLY A 92 36.18 10.38 -24.20
C GLY A 92 35.99 11.90 -24.04
N LEU A 93 34.94 12.49 -24.63
CA LEU A 93 34.52 13.86 -24.35
C LEU A 93 33.56 13.91 -23.15
N SER A 94 33.26 15.11 -22.65
CA SER A 94 32.33 15.30 -21.54
C SER A 94 30.96 14.66 -21.83
N SER A 95 30.49 13.83 -20.91
CA SER A 95 29.22 13.10 -21.03
C SER A 95 28.01 13.83 -20.47
N VAL A 96 28.25 15.02 -19.92
CA VAL A 96 27.27 15.89 -19.26
C VAL A 96 27.11 17.22 -19.99
N LYS A 97 27.75 17.38 -21.16
CA LYS A 97 27.71 18.64 -21.92
C LYS A 97 26.30 18.92 -22.48
N TYR A 98 25.65 17.90 -23.02
CA TYR A 98 24.26 17.99 -23.49
C TYR A 98 23.33 17.66 -22.33
N ARG A 99 22.75 18.69 -21.70
CA ARG A 99 21.97 18.52 -20.47
C ARG A 99 20.84 19.52 -20.35
N THR A 100 19.93 19.24 -19.44
CA THR A 100 18.92 20.18 -18.94
C THR A 100 19.55 21.13 -17.92
N PRO A 101 18.83 22.20 -17.50
CA PRO A 101 19.12 22.86 -16.24
C PRO A 101 19.13 21.85 -15.08
N SER A 102 19.81 22.19 -13.99
CA SER A 102 19.76 21.38 -12.78
C SER A 102 18.60 21.75 -11.88
N THR A 103 18.28 20.88 -10.94
CA THR A 103 17.25 21.07 -9.91
C THR A 103 17.46 22.36 -9.12
N LEU A 104 18.71 22.79 -8.91
CA LEU A 104 19.04 24.07 -8.29
C LEU A 104 18.61 25.28 -9.15
N ASN A 105 18.55 25.11 -10.46
CA ASN A 105 18.14 26.12 -11.43
C ASN A 105 16.66 25.97 -11.84
N GLY A 106 15.85 25.30 -11.01
CA GLY A 106 14.40 25.20 -11.22
C GLY A 106 13.93 24.02 -12.08
N PHE A 107 14.83 23.10 -12.44
CA PHE A 107 14.44 21.85 -13.12
C PHE A 107 13.58 20.98 -12.19
N GLN A 108 12.39 20.59 -12.64
CA GLN A 108 11.44 19.84 -11.82
C GLN A 108 11.49 18.36 -12.14
N LEU A 109 11.83 17.52 -11.16
CA LEU A 109 11.87 16.07 -11.39
C LEU A 109 10.51 15.40 -11.15
N SER A 110 10.32 14.27 -11.84
CA SER A 110 9.24 13.33 -11.61
C SER A 110 9.72 11.92 -11.94
N ARG A 111 9.24 10.94 -11.17
CA ARG A 111 9.55 9.52 -11.35
C ARG A 111 8.87 8.90 -12.57
N ASP A 112 7.86 9.59 -13.11
CA ASP A 112 7.13 9.19 -14.31
C ASP A 112 7.73 9.92 -15.51
N ASP A 113 8.98 9.60 -15.82
CA ASP A 113 9.73 10.18 -16.93
C ASP A 113 9.87 9.24 -18.12
N TYR A 114 10.04 9.81 -19.30
CA TYR A 114 10.17 9.11 -20.57
C TYR A 114 10.87 10.01 -21.60
N MET A 115 11.25 9.43 -22.73
CA MET A 115 11.82 10.18 -23.86
C MET A 115 10.89 10.05 -25.04
N LYS A 116 10.59 11.17 -25.70
CA LYS A 116 9.70 11.22 -26.86
C LYS A 116 10.07 12.38 -27.79
N ASP A 117 9.96 12.16 -29.08
CA ASP A 117 9.89 13.23 -30.07
C ASP A 117 8.50 13.89 -30.05
N VAL A 118 8.44 15.11 -29.53
CA VAL A 118 7.18 15.85 -29.33
C VAL A 118 6.77 16.62 -30.59
N PHE A 119 7.74 16.94 -31.45
CA PHE A 119 7.52 17.76 -32.65
C PHE A 119 7.58 16.96 -33.95
N ASP A 120 7.75 15.64 -33.86
CA ASP A 120 7.95 14.73 -34.99
C ASP A 120 9.09 15.20 -35.91
N GLU A 121 10.12 15.82 -35.32
CA GLU A 121 11.28 16.35 -36.05
C GLU A 121 12.47 15.40 -36.07
N GLY A 122 12.35 14.21 -35.47
CA GLY A 122 13.41 13.23 -35.25
C GLY A 122 14.28 13.54 -34.03
N ARG A 123 13.84 14.40 -33.09
CA ARG A 123 14.61 14.74 -31.88
C ARG A 123 13.83 14.41 -30.62
N TYR A 124 14.37 13.48 -29.84
CA TYR A 124 13.73 13.06 -28.61
C TYR A 124 13.98 14.06 -27.48
N GLY A 125 12.90 14.63 -26.95
CA GLY A 125 12.91 15.44 -25.75
C GLY A 125 12.79 14.58 -24.48
N TYR A 126 13.21 15.15 -23.36
CA TYR A 126 13.00 14.56 -22.03
C TYR A 126 11.64 14.97 -21.49
N CYS A 127 10.77 14.00 -21.26
CA CYS A 127 9.37 14.19 -20.87
C CYS A 127 9.09 13.61 -19.49
N ARG A 128 8.15 14.20 -18.76
CA ARG A 128 7.70 13.70 -17.46
C ARG A 128 6.37 14.30 -17.03
N ILE A 129 5.69 13.64 -16.09
CA ILE A 129 4.47 14.20 -15.49
C ILE A 129 4.83 15.27 -14.46
N LEU A 130 4.40 16.51 -14.68
CA LEU A 130 4.62 17.64 -13.79
C LEU A 130 3.30 18.20 -13.27
N LYS A 131 3.36 18.78 -12.06
CA LYS A 131 2.24 19.47 -11.44
C LYS A 131 2.22 20.92 -11.95
N THR A 132 1.22 21.26 -12.74
CA THR A 132 1.08 22.57 -13.39
C THR A 132 0.22 23.55 -12.57
N GLY A 133 -0.62 23.02 -11.69
CA GLY A 133 -1.51 23.81 -10.83
C GLY A 133 -1.96 23.07 -9.58
N GLN A 134 -3.00 23.58 -8.92
CA GLN A 134 -3.63 22.88 -7.80
C GLN A 134 -4.40 21.66 -8.34
N GLY A 135 -3.89 20.45 -8.05
CA GLY A 135 -4.51 19.19 -8.46
C GLY A 135 -4.44 18.89 -9.97
N GLN A 136 -3.70 19.68 -10.75
CA GLN A 136 -3.52 19.48 -12.18
C GLN A 136 -2.12 18.97 -12.50
N PHE A 137 -2.08 17.91 -13.31
CA PHE A 137 -0.87 17.23 -13.74
C PHE A 137 -0.90 17.06 -15.25
N GLU A 138 0.22 17.39 -15.90
CA GLU A 138 0.37 17.31 -17.35
C GLU A 138 1.69 16.66 -17.69
N ALA A 139 1.73 15.94 -18.81
CA ALA A 139 2.99 15.48 -19.39
C ALA A 139 3.67 16.66 -20.07
N GLN A 140 4.83 17.06 -19.55
CA GLN A 140 5.61 18.18 -20.07
C GLN A 140 7.01 17.70 -20.44
N CYS A 141 7.52 18.23 -21.54
CA CYS A 141 8.80 17.85 -22.10
C CYS A 141 9.73 19.05 -22.20
N ASN A 142 11.01 18.82 -21.99
CA ASN A 142 12.11 19.67 -22.43
C ASN A 142 12.55 19.17 -23.81
N PRO A 143 12.18 19.86 -24.92
CA PRO A 143 12.57 19.42 -26.25
C PRO A 143 14.08 19.48 -26.45
N ALA A 144 14.63 18.56 -27.24
CA ALA A 144 16.04 18.55 -27.59
C ALA A 144 16.40 19.71 -28.54
N GLY A 145 17.30 20.60 -28.12
CA GLY A 145 17.91 21.62 -28.96
C GLY A 145 19.18 21.12 -29.65
N GLU A 146 19.90 21.98 -30.37
CA GLU A 146 21.13 21.59 -31.07
C GLU A 146 22.30 21.30 -30.13
N THR A 147 22.38 22.02 -29.01
CA THR A 147 23.52 21.96 -28.07
C THR A 147 23.13 21.51 -26.66
N SER A 148 21.84 21.62 -26.31
CA SER A 148 21.27 21.27 -25.01
C SER A 148 19.76 21.14 -25.13
N PHE A 149 19.10 20.64 -24.08
CA PHE A 149 17.65 20.67 -23.99
C PHE A 149 17.15 22.10 -23.79
N LYS A 150 16.01 22.45 -24.41
CA LYS A 150 15.37 23.74 -24.24
C LYS A 150 14.82 23.86 -22.81
N GLU A 151 14.96 25.05 -22.21
CA GLU A 151 14.43 25.34 -20.87
C GLU A 151 12.90 25.44 -20.86
N GLU A 152 12.32 25.94 -21.95
CA GLU A 152 10.88 26.06 -22.12
C GLU A 152 10.23 24.68 -22.24
N LEU A 153 9.23 24.45 -21.38
CA LEU A 153 8.47 23.21 -21.33
C LEU A 153 7.36 23.22 -22.37
N VAL A 154 7.17 22.09 -23.03
CA VAL A 154 6.13 21.88 -24.03
C VAL A 154 5.23 20.74 -23.55
N VAL A 155 3.92 20.93 -23.64
CA VAL A 155 2.95 19.90 -23.27
C VAL A 155 2.93 18.81 -24.34
N ASP A 156 3.05 17.55 -23.91
CA ASP A 156 2.87 16.39 -24.78
C ASP A 156 1.39 16.03 -24.86
N SER A 157 0.78 16.33 -26.01
CA SER A 157 -0.66 16.05 -26.25
C SER A 157 -0.96 14.57 -26.48
N ASN A 158 0.04 13.71 -26.75
CA ASN A 158 -0.19 12.29 -27.03
C ASN A 158 0.88 11.41 -26.37
N PRO A 159 0.95 11.38 -25.03
CA PRO A 159 1.97 10.61 -24.34
C PRO A 159 1.80 9.10 -24.57
N PRO A 160 2.84 8.29 -24.30
CA PRO A 160 2.76 6.83 -24.32
C PRO A 160 1.59 6.29 -23.47
N ASP A 161 1.07 5.10 -23.78
CA ASP A 161 -0.15 4.59 -23.17
C ASP A 161 -0.02 4.32 -21.66
N ASP A 162 1.15 3.90 -21.20
CA ASP A 162 1.48 3.78 -19.78
C ASP A 162 1.43 5.14 -19.07
N ILE A 163 1.96 6.20 -19.69
CA ILE A 163 1.89 7.57 -19.17
C ILE A 163 0.45 8.10 -19.20
N LYS A 164 -0.36 7.78 -20.22
CA LYS A 164 -1.80 8.12 -20.24
C LYS A 164 -2.55 7.49 -19.07
N ILE A 165 -2.25 6.22 -18.74
CA ILE A 165 -2.83 5.54 -17.59
C ILE A 165 -2.41 6.26 -16.29
N LEU A 166 -1.14 6.60 -16.13
CA LEU A 166 -0.65 7.34 -14.97
C LEU A 166 -1.30 8.72 -14.85
N LEU A 167 -1.43 9.48 -15.94
CA LEU A 167 -2.14 10.77 -15.96
C LEU A 167 -3.59 10.63 -15.48
N SER A 168 -4.29 9.56 -15.89
CA SER A 168 -5.65 9.28 -15.39
C SER A 168 -5.68 9.04 -13.88
N PHE A 169 -4.58 8.54 -13.30
CA PHE A 169 -4.42 8.39 -11.86
C PHE A 169 -4.11 9.70 -11.15
N TYR A 170 -3.46 10.65 -11.81
CA TYR A 170 -3.21 11.98 -11.25
C TYR A 170 -4.46 12.87 -11.26
N GLU A 171 -5.47 12.58 -12.07
CA GLU A 171 -6.70 13.36 -12.12
C GLU A 171 -7.41 13.39 -10.74
N GLY A 172 -7.50 14.59 -10.14
CA GLY A 172 -8.11 14.81 -8.83
C GLY A 172 -7.40 14.10 -7.67
N ILE A 173 -6.10 13.82 -7.80
CA ILE A 173 -5.32 13.20 -6.73
C ILE A 173 -4.98 14.23 -5.64
N VAL A 174 -5.19 13.83 -4.39
CA VAL A 174 -4.84 14.62 -3.19
C VAL A 174 -3.51 14.14 -2.62
N PHE A 175 -3.32 12.82 -2.57
CA PHE A 175 -2.05 12.20 -2.21
C PHE A 175 -1.93 10.83 -2.85
N TRP A 176 -0.70 10.41 -3.13
CA TRP A 176 -0.40 9.11 -3.70
C TRP A 176 0.93 8.57 -3.20
N LEU A 177 0.85 7.55 -2.33
CA LEU A 177 1.98 6.77 -1.84
C LEU A 177 2.01 5.43 -2.59
N ARG A 178 2.93 5.26 -3.54
CA ARG A 178 3.06 3.99 -4.29
C ARG A 178 3.55 2.86 -3.42
N LEU A 179 4.45 3.14 -2.48
CA LEU A 179 5.04 2.15 -1.58
C LEU A 179 5.67 0.98 -2.35
N ARG A 180 6.30 1.27 -3.50
CA ARG A 180 6.94 0.28 -4.36
C ARG A 180 8.43 0.12 -4.03
N ASP A 181 9.11 1.25 -4.09
CA ASP A 181 10.56 1.41 -3.94
C ASP A 181 10.91 2.69 -3.18
N ASP A 182 9.92 3.52 -2.86
CA ASP A 182 10.06 4.68 -1.98
C ASP A 182 8.77 4.90 -1.16
N MET A 183 8.86 5.84 -0.20
CA MET A 183 7.73 6.28 0.63
C MET A 183 7.36 7.75 0.35
N LEU A 184 7.54 8.19 -0.91
CA LEU A 184 7.26 9.56 -1.30
C LEU A 184 5.80 9.74 -1.72
N ASP A 185 5.30 10.97 -1.56
CA ASP A 185 4.02 11.38 -2.12
C ASP A 185 4.20 11.94 -3.53
N TYR A 186 3.65 11.24 -4.51
CA TYR A 186 3.73 11.60 -5.92
C TYR A 186 2.87 12.82 -6.25
N ALA A 187 1.86 13.15 -5.43
CA ALA A 187 1.10 14.39 -5.56
C ALA A 187 1.85 15.64 -5.02
N LYS A 188 2.97 15.41 -4.30
CA LYS A 188 3.82 16.42 -3.65
C LYS A 188 3.05 17.34 -2.70
N ASN A 189 2.08 16.79 -1.97
CA ASN A 189 1.25 17.49 -0.98
C ASN A 189 1.58 17.06 0.46
N LEU A 190 2.17 15.87 0.65
CA LEU A 190 2.42 15.28 1.96
C LEU A 190 3.90 15.28 2.37
N ILE A 191 4.08 15.37 3.69
CA ILE A 191 5.29 14.99 4.41
C ILE A 191 4.98 13.65 5.11
N VAL A 192 5.85 12.67 4.92
CA VAL A 192 5.73 11.34 5.51
C VAL A 192 6.76 11.19 6.63
N MET A 193 6.30 10.86 7.83
CA MET A 193 7.14 10.50 8.97
C MET A 193 7.02 9.01 9.24
N LYS A 194 8.17 8.39 9.43
CA LYS A 194 8.34 6.97 9.69
C LYS A 194 8.47 6.74 11.19
N ALA A 195 7.72 5.79 11.73
CA ALA A 195 7.86 5.34 13.10
C ALA A 195 8.34 3.88 13.14
N GLY A 196 9.18 3.58 14.15
CA GLY A 196 9.96 2.34 14.19
C GLY A 196 11.04 2.31 13.10
N ASP A 197 11.72 1.18 12.98
CA ASP A 197 12.70 0.94 11.92
C ASP A 197 12.03 0.52 10.60
N ILE A 198 10.91 1.19 10.24
CA ILE A 198 10.18 0.90 9.00
C ILE A 198 11.00 1.39 7.80
N SER A 199 11.24 0.48 6.87
CA SER A 199 12.03 0.73 5.66
C SER A 199 11.45 -0.02 4.48
N ILE A 200 11.63 0.54 3.28
CA ILE A 200 11.33 -0.12 2.02
C ILE A 200 12.64 -0.40 1.28
N GLN A 201 12.68 -1.47 0.50
CA GLN A 201 13.83 -1.77 -0.34
C GLN A 201 13.86 -0.83 -1.55
N GLU A 202 14.79 0.13 -1.53
CA GLU A 202 14.90 1.14 -2.60
C GLU A 202 15.75 0.67 -3.81
N ALA A 203 16.44 -0.48 -3.68
CA ALA A 203 17.31 -1.02 -4.72
C ALA A 203 16.97 -2.50 -5.05
N PRO A 204 16.80 -2.86 -6.34
CA PRO A 204 16.85 -1.99 -7.52
C PRO A 204 15.64 -1.05 -7.56
N PRO A 205 15.82 0.20 -8.02
CA PRO A 205 14.71 1.14 -8.15
C PRO A 205 13.79 0.69 -9.28
N ASN A 206 12.54 1.17 -9.21
CA ASN A 206 11.49 0.80 -10.14
C ASN A 206 11.37 -0.71 -10.43
N PRO A 207 11.33 -1.57 -9.39
CA PRO A 207 11.31 -3.01 -9.61
C PRO A 207 10.04 -3.41 -10.40
N PRO A 208 10.14 -4.41 -11.31
CA PRO A 208 8.99 -4.87 -12.08
C PRO A 208 7.91 -5.46 -11.17
N VAL A 209 8.34 -6.15 -10.09
CA VAL A 209 7.48 -6.72 -9.05
C VAL A 209 7.90 -6.17 -7.69
N THR A 210 6.94 -5.80 -6.84
CA THR A 210 7.17 -5.31 -5.47
C THR A 210 6.38 -6.10 -4.45
N GLU A 211 6.87 -6.12 -3.21
CA GLU A 211 6.17 -6.66 -2.05
C GLU A 211 5.40 -5.59 -1.27
N GLY A 212 5.50 -4.31 -1.65
CA GLY A 212 4.91 -3.21 -0.91
C GLY A 212 5.71 -2.84 0.35
N LEU A 213 5.11 -1.99 1.19
CA LEU A 213 5.65 -1.61 2.49
C LEU A 213 5.18 -2.58 3.58
N THR A 214 6.13 -3.18 4.30
CA THR A 214 5.86 -4.16 5.36
C THR A 214 5.75 -3.48 6.74
N PHE A 215 4.78 -3.95 7.54
CA PHE A 215 4.51 -3.52 8.90
C PHE A 215 4.56 -4.72 9.84
N ASN A 216 5.33 -4.61 10.92
CA ASN A 216 5.58 -5.68 11.88
C ASN A 216 4.45 -5.92 12.91
N GLY A 217 3.49 -5.00 13.04
CA GLY A 217 2.43 -5.05 14.06
C GLY A 217 2.86 -4.73 15.49
N LEU A 218 4.07 -4.20 15.71
CA LEU A 218 4.64 -3.94 17.05
C LEU A 218 4.90 -2.47 17.33
N ASP A 219 5.59 -1.77 16.43
CA ASP A 219 5.98 -0.36 16.59
C ASP A 219 6.03 0.43 15.28
N GLN A 220 5.84 -0.25 14.14
CA GLN A 220 5.93 0.36 12.81
C GLN A 220 4.60 0.96 12.37
N PHE A 221 4.64 2.24 11.96
CA PHE A 221 3.53 2.93 11.31
C PHE A 221 4.05 4.15 10.55
N LEU A 222 3.21 4.73 9.68
CA LEU A 222 3.49 6.02 9.06
C LEU A 222 2.57 7.08 9.65
N ARG A 223 3.11 8.28 9.87
CA ARG A 223 2.33 9.48 10.15
C ARG A 223 2.49 10.45 8.98
N ILE A 224 1.38 10.96 8.48
CA ILE A 224 1.37 11.83 7.30
C ILE A 224 0.72 13.18 7.60
N GLY A 225 1.11 14.22 6.87
CA GLY A 225 0.49 15.53 6.97
C GLY A 225 0.97 16.47 5.89
N ASP A 226 0.30 17.61 5.70
CA ASP A 226 0.68 18.63 4.72
C ASP A 226 1.53 19.76 5.31
N SER A 227 1.73 19.72 6.63
CA SER A 227 2.46 20.72 7.40
C SER A 227 3.66 20.11 8.11
N LYS A 228 4.61 20.95 8.55
CA LYS A 228 5.79 20.51 9.32
C LYS A 228 5.43 19.77 10.62
N ASN A 229 4.23 20.03 11.16
CA ASN A 229 3.71 19.36 12.35
C ASN A 229 2.92 18.07 12.03
N LEU A 230 2.89 17.67 10.75
CA LEU A 230 2.16 16.50 10.25
C LEU A 230 0.64 16.57 10.52
N HIS A 231 0.08 17.78 10.43
CA HIS A 231 -1.36 17.98 10.40
C HIS A 231 -1.85 18.03 8.95
N PHE A 232 -3.12 17.71 8.72
CA PHE A 232 -3.86 18.09 7.52
C PHE A 232 -4.57 19.42 7.75
N GLY A 233 -4.84 20.15 6.67
CA GLY A 233 -5.64 21.38 6.70
C GLY A 233 -5.19 22.45 5.72
N ASN A 234 -3.88 22.51 5.42
CA ASN A 234 -3.33 23.55 4.55
C ASN A 234 -3.56 23.25 3.06
N ILE A 235 -3.24 22.03 2.65
CA ILE A 235 -3.29 21.56 1.26
C ILE A 235 -4.27 20.39 1.17
N VAL A 236 -4.12 19.41 2.05
CA VAL A 236 -4.98 18.24 2.10
C VAL A 236 -6.12 18.52 3.05
N GLN A 237 -7.34 18.59 2.53
CA GLN A 237 -8.55 18.83 3.31
C GLN A 237 -9.46 17.60 3.23
N LEU A 238 -9.61 16.88 4.34
CA LEU A 238 -10.37 15.63 4.39
C LEU A 238 -11.84 15.80 4.02
N LYS A 239 -12.42 16.98 4.22
CA LYS A 239 -13.78 17.30 3.81
C LYS A 239 -14.04 17.13 2.30
N TYR A 240 -13.00 17.31 1.49
CA TYR A 240 -13.09 17.15 0.05
C TYR A 240 -12.66 15.76 -0.42
N LEU A 241 -12.22 14.86 0.48
CA LEU A 241 -11.83 13.51 0.11
C LEU A 241 -13.06 12.71 -0.32
N ARG A 242 -13.15 12.42 -1.62
CA ARG A 242 -14.27 11.71 -2.25
C ARG A 242 -13.95 10.25 -2.55
N ALA A 243 -12.68 9.89 -2.69
CA ALA A 243 -12.31 8.50 -2.86
C ALA A 243 -10.96 8.16 -2.23
N THR A 244 -10.83 6.91 -1.81
CA THR A 244 -9.58 6.32 -1.35
C THR A 244 -9.40 4.94 -1.99
N SER A 245 -8.19 4.66 -2.47
CA SER A 245 -7.84 3.38 -3.11
C SER A 245 -6.55 2.86 -2.51
N PHE A 246 -6.46 1.57 -2.21
CA PHE A 246 -5.26 0.96 -1.68
C PHE A 246 -5.26 -0.55 -1.85
N TRP A 247 -4.05 -1.13 -1.89
CA TRP A 247 -3.81 -2.55 -1.77
C TRP A 247 -3.35 -2.89 -0.35
N VAL A 248 -3.94 -3.94 0.21
CA VAL A 248 -3.59 -4.41 1.55
C VAL A 248 -3.41 -5.93 1.55
N TYR A 249 -2.43 -6.38 2.33
CA TYR A 249 -2.14 -7.78 2.60
C TYR A 249 -2.03 -7.95 4.11
N PHE A 250 -2.91 -8.72 4.72
CA PHE A 250 -2.80 -9.04 6.15
C PHE A 250 -1.99 -10.32 6.34
N GLU A 251 -0.90 -10.24 7.09
CA GLU A 251 -0.17 -11.43 7.55
C GLU A 251 -0.87 -12.10 8.73
N GLU A 252 -1.45 -11.26 9.60
CA GLU A 252 -2.19 -11.63 10.79
C GLU A 252 -3.27 -10.58 11.08
N PHE A 253 -4.46 -11.02 11.48
CA PHE A 253 -5.52 -10.11 11.93
C PHE A 253 -5.31 -9.69 13.38
N THR A 254 -4.57 -8.60 13.58
CA THR A 254 -4.42 -7.96 14.90
C THR A 254 -5.71 -7.25 15.33
N ASN A 255 -5.93 -7.11 16.63
CA ASN A 255 -7.20 -6.62 17.17
C ASN A 255 -7.52 -5.21 16.66
N ASN A 256 -8.64 -5.08 15.94
CA ASN A 256 -9.14 -3.81 15.40
C ASN A 256 -8.11 -3.04 14.54
N ALA A 257 -7.22 -3.75 13.86
CA ALA A 257 -6.16 -3.14 13.05
C ALA A 257 -6.71 -2.09 12.08
N LYS A 258 -6.09 -0.90 12.06
CA LYS A 258 -6.46 0.19 11.15
C LYS A 258 -5.48 0.25 9.99
N ILE A 259 -6.01 0.26 8.78
CA ILE A 259 -5.25 0.51 7.55
C ILE A 259 -4.86 1.99 7.54
N PHE A 260 -5.84 2.87 7.75
CA PHE A 260 -5.60 4.28 8.02
C PHE A 260 -6.60 4.83 9.04
N ASP A 261 -6.17 5.84 9.78
CA ASP A 261 -6.97 6.58 10.76
C ASP A 261 -6.51 8.04 10.76
N PHE A 262 -7.32 8.91 10.17
CA PHE A 262 -7.06 10.34 10.06
C PHE A 262 -7.99 11.11 10.98
N GLY A 263 -7.49 11.73 12.05
CA GLY A 263 -8.36 12.45 12.99
C GLY A 263 -7.63 13.25 14.07
N ASN A 264 -8.35 13.61 15.13
CA ASN A 264 -7.89 14.43 16.25
C ASN A 264 -7.78 13.63 17.57
N GLY A 265 -7.58 12.32 17.44
CA GLY A 265 -7.56 11.35 18.54
C GLY A 265 -8.80 10.47 18.57
N ALA A 266 -8.91 9.59 19.56
CA ALA A 266 -9.98 8.59 19.63
C ALA A 266 -11.39 9.21 19.58
N GLY A 267 -12.13 8.88 18.52
CA GLY A 267 -13.53 9.25 18.28
C GLY A 267 -13.74 10.71 17.92
N LYS A 268 -12.67 11.44 17.60
CA LYS A 268 -12.70 12.86 17.26
C LYS A 268 -12.27 13.10 15.83
N ASP A 269 -13.24 13.51 15.01
CA ASP A 269 -13.02 13.93 13.62
C ASP A 269 -12.28 12.88 12.78
N ASN A 270 -12.52 11.60 13.06
CA ASN A 270 -11.79 10.50 12.43
C ASN A 270 -12.43 10.05 11.12
N VAL A 271 -11.59 9.82 10.11
CA VAL A 271 -11.89 8.99 8.94
C VAL A 271 -11.09 7.72 9.10
N VAL A 272 -11.79 6.59 9.26
CA VAL A 272 -11.19 5.32 9.67
C VAL A 272 -11.51 4.23 8.67
N CYS A 273 -10.49 3.47 8.29
CA CYS A 273 -10.65 2.24 7.53
C CYS A 273 -9.80 1.14 8.16
N GLY A 274 -10.38 -0.03 8.41
CA GLY A 274 -9.69 -1.14 9.06
C GLY A 274 -10.54 -2.39 9.16
N ILE A 275 -10.17 -3.27 10.08
CA ILE A 275 -10.89 -4.51 10.36
C ILE A 275 -11.61 -4.48 11.71
N MET A 276 -12.61 -5.34 11.86
CA MET A 276 -13.27 -5.62 13.14
C MET A 276 -12.59 -6.77 13.89
N GLY A 277 -12.25 -6.57 15.16
CA GLY A 277 -11.72 -7.62 16.02
C GLY A 277 -10.44 -8.26 15.47
N ARG A 278 -10.29 -9.58 15.64
CA ARG A 278 -9.17 -10.38 15.13
C ARG A 278 -9.57 -11.24 13.92
N GLY A 279 -10.45 -10.70 13.07
CA GLY A 279 -11.06 -11.42 11.96
C GLY A 279 -12.24 -12.29 12.37
N ASN A 280 -12.89 -12.89 11.38
CA ASN A 280 -14.07 -13.73 11.55
C ASN A 280 -13.63 -15.16 11.81
N ALA A 281 -14.03 -15.69 12.97
CA ALA A 281 -13.91 -17.12 13.21
C ALA A 281 -14.71 -17.89 12.16
N GLY A 282 -14.15 -18.98 11.61
CA GLY A 282 -14.88 -19.88 10.73
C GLY A 282 -16.18 -20.34 11.37
N VAL A 283 -17.22 -20.59 10.56
CA VAL A 283 -18.56 -20.98 11.01
C VAL A 283 -18.49 -22.28 11.80
N GLN A 284 -18.29 -22.18 13.12
CA GLN A 284 -18.92 -23.13 14.02
C GLN A 284 -20.36 -22.66 14.17
N GLN A 285 -21.28 -23.60 13.99
CA GLN A 285 -22.52 -23.60 14.77
C GLN A 285 -22.09 -23.31 16.21
N MET A 286 -22.14 -22.04 16.62
CA MET A 286 -22.49 -21.77 17.99
C MET A 286 -23.87 -22.43 18.08
N GLU A 287 -23.92 -23.64 18.64
CA GLU A 287 -25.00 -23.91 19.57
C GLU A 287 -25.02 -22.65 20.42
N LEU A 288 -25.99 -21.78 20.15
CA LEU A 288 -26.31 -20.70 21.07
C LEU A 288 -26.37 -21.43 22.40
N ALA A 289 -25.45 -21.11 23.31
CA ALA A 289 -25.59 -21.52 24.68
C ALA A 289 -27.01 -21.10 25.03
N GLU A 290 -27.89 -22.10 25.21
CA GLU A 290 -29.31 -21.87 25.43
C GLU A 290 -29.41 -20.80 26.51
N SER A 291 -29.84 -19.63 26.08
CA SER A 291 -30.15 -18.56 26.99
C SER A 291 -31.24 -19.10 27.91
N CYS A 292 -30.98 -19.01 29.22
CA CYS A 292 -31.84 -19.34 30.37
C CYS A 292 -31.51 -20.67 31.06
N ILE A 293 -30.38 -20.74 31.76
CA ILE A 293 -30.38 -21.47 33.04
C ILE A 293 -30.85 -20.48 34.11
N ASP A 294 -32.16 -20.33 34.25
CA ASP A 294 -32.72 -19.92 35.54
C ASP A 294 -32.95 -21.19 36.36
N GLN A 295 -31.89 -21.61 37.03
CA GLN A 295 -31.97 -22.48 38.18
C GLN A 295 -31.05 -21.88 39.24
N ALA A 296 -31.48 -20.76 39.83
CA ALA A 296 -31.27 -20.63 41.26
C ALA A 296 -31.53 -22.01 41.92
N THR A 297 -30.78 -22.41 42.94
CA THR A 297 -31.18 -23.49 43.87
C THR A 297 -30.97 -24.98 43.53
N ASN A 298 -30.10 -25.38 42.60
CA ASN A 298 -29.73 -26.80 42.53
C ASN A 298 -28.69 -27.19 43.61
N THR A 299 -29.13 -27.28 44.88
CA THR A 299 -28.35 -27.73 46.06
C THR A 299 -28.52 -29.22 46.35
N VAL A 300 -28.77 -30.05 45.34
CA VAL A 300 -28.90 -31.50 45.53
C VAL A 300 -27.91 -32.21 44.60
N PRO A 301 -26.96 -33.00 45.14
CA PRO A 301 -26.09 -33.82 44.32
C PRO A 301 -26.90 -34.86 43.55
N THR A 302 -26.81 -34.85 42.23
CA THR A 302 -27.36 -35.88 41.34
C THR A 302 -26.39 -37.08 41.25
N ALA A 303 -26.40 -37.92 42.29
CA ALA A 303 -25.91 -39.31 42.31
C ALA A 303 -26.41 -39.97 43.61
N PRO A 304 -26.64 -41.30 43.68
CA PRO A 304 -27.31 -41.90 44.83
C PRO A 304 -26.41 -41.77 46.07
N SER A 305 -26.89 -41.03 47.08
CA SER A 305 -26.31 -41.01 48.41
C SER A 305 -26.59 -42.34 49.10
N GLY A 306 -25.83 -43.37 48.71
CA GLY A 306 -25.78 -44.65 49.39
C GLY A 306 -24.82 -44.60 50.59
N GLN A 307 -25.11 -45.45 51.58
CA GLN A 307 -24.31 -45.70 52.78
C GLN A 307 -22.85 -45.98 52.38
N GLN A 308 -21.91 -45.20 52.90
CA GLN A 308 -20.48 -45.46 52.69
C GLN A 308 -20.12 -46.83 53.26
N CYS A 309 -19.37 -47.63 52.50
CA CYS A 309 -18.84 -48.91 52.96
C CYS A 309 -17.89 -48.67 54.13
N THR A 310 -18.36 -48.91 55.36
CA THR A 310 -17.48 -49.11 56.51
C THR A 310 -16.90 -50.51 56.44
N GLU A 311 -15.59 -50.63 56.53
CA GLU A 311 -14.91 -51.91 56.60
C GLU A 311 -15.32 -52.62 57.91
N GLU A 312 -15.89 -53.83 57.81
CA GLU A 312 -16.28 -54.60 59.00
C GLU A 312 -15.02 -55.09 59.71
N VAL A 313 -14.65 -54.42 60.80
CA VAL A 313 -13.54 -54.83 61.66
C VAL A 313 -14.04 -55.82 62.70
N SER A 314 -13.29 -56.92 62.90
CA SER A 314 -13.65 -57.88 63.95
C SER A 314 -13.56 -57.25 65.36
N PRO A 315 -14.38 -57.70 66.33
CA PRO A 315 -14.40 -57.13 67.69
C PRO A 315 -13.03 -57.15 68.38
N VAL A 316 -12.18 -58.12 68.03
CA VAL A 316 -10.82 -58.24 68.57
C VAL A 316 -9.92 -57.13 68.05
N VAL A 317 -10.04 -56.76 66.77
CA VAL A 317 -9.24 -55.67 66.17
C VAL A 317 -9.70 -54.32 66.72
N ALA A 318 -11.01 -54.13 66.90
CA ALA A 318 -11.57 -52.90 67.47
C ALA A 318 -11.10 -52.65 68.92
N MET A 319 -10.95 -53.69 69.75
CA MET A 319 -10.41 -53.55 71.12
C MET A 319 -8.91 -53.22 71.16
N VAL A 320 -8.13 -53.64 70.17
CA VAL A 320 -6.69 -53.35 70.11
C VAL A 320 -6.42 -51.95 69.57
N THR A 321 -7.25 -51.47 68.63
CA THR A 321 -7.10 -50.15 68.01
C THR A 321 -7.83 -49.04 68.76
N SER A 322 -8.87 -49.36 69.54
CA SER A 322 -9.53 -48.38 70.40
C SER A 322 -8.94 -48.41 71.80
N ALA A 323 -8.10 -47.42 72.11
CA ALA A 323 -7.62 -47.21 73.46
C ALA A 323 -8.81 -46.72 74.32
N ALA A 324 -9.33 -47.58 75.20
CA ALA A 324 -10.27 -47.22 76.26
C ALA A 324 -9.58 -46.39 77.36
N ASN A 325 -8.97 -45.27 76.98
CA ASN A 325 -8.35 -44.30 77.88
C ASN A 325 -8.72 -42.89 77.43
N ILE A 326 -9.13 -42.06 78.38
CA ILE A 326 -9.60 -40.68 78.18
C ILE A 326 -8.41 -39.85 77.71
N ASN A 327 -8.19 -39.78 76.40
CA ASN A 327 -7.37 -38.77 75.77
C ASN A 327 -8.08 -38.32 74.49
N GLN A 328 -8.33 -37.01 74.41
CA GLN A 328 -9.04 -36.31 73.33
C GLN A 328 -8.67 -36.88 71.95
N TRP A 329 -9.60 -37.59 71.32
CA TRP A 329 -9.48 -37.99 69.92
C TRP A 329 -9.74 -36.77 69.04
N SER A 330 -8.66 -36.14 68.57
CA SER A 330 -8.71 -35.13 67.51
C SER A 330 -8.98 -35.83 66.19
N CYS A 331 -10.24 -35.83 65.74
CA CYS A 331 -10.60 -36.29 64.41
C CYS A 331 -9.85 -35.42 63.38
N PRO A 332 -8.90 -35.93 62.58
CA PRO A 332 -8.32 -35.15 61.51
C PRO A 332 -9.46 -34.83 60.53
N ALA A 333 -9.75 -33.54 60.36
CA ALA A 333 -10.73 -33.11 59.37
C ALA A 333 -10.36 -33.71 58.02
N ALA A 334 -11.34 -34.31 57.33
CA ALA A 334 -11.10 -34.90 56.01
C ALA A 334 -10.40 -33.87 55.10
N GLU A 335 -9.35 -34.29 54.40
CA GLU A 335 -8.67 -33.43 53.43
C GLU A 335 -9.66 -33.05 52.33
N LEU A 336 -10.21 -31.84 52.45
CA LEU A 336 -11.05 -31.23 51.43
C LEU A 336 -10.15 -30.84 50.26
N PHE A 337 -10.00 -31.75 49.30
CA PHE A 337 -9.49 -31.37 47.98
C PHE A 337 -10.52 -30.43 47.36
N GLY A 338 -10.21 -29.13 47.36
CA GLY A 338 -11.00 -28.14 46.63
C GLY A 338 -11.16 -28.62 45.20
N ARG A 339 -12.40 -28.82 44.76
CA ARG A 339 -12.69 -29.17 43.37
C ARG A 339 -12.06 -28.07 42.51
N ILE A 340 -11.14 -28.41 41.61
CA ILE A 340 -10.64 -27.45 40.63
C ILE A 340 -11.84 -27.06 39.76
N MET A 341 -12.48 -25.97 40.13
CA MET A 341 -13.56 -25.39 39.35
C MET A 341 -12.93 -24.97 38.03
N LYS A 342 -13.49 -25.45 36.91
CA LYS A 342 -13.20 -24.80 35.63
C LYS A 342 -13.51 -23.31 35.81
N PRO A 343 -12.63 -22.39 35.37
CA PRO A 343 -12.83 -20.98 35.59
C PRO A 343 -14.23 -20.58 35.11
N LEU A 344 -14.95 -19.80 35.93
CA LEU A 344 -16.32 -19.30 35.67
C LEU A 344 -16.44 -18.58 34.31
N GLN A 345 -15.31 -18.10 33.80
CA GLN A 345 -15.17 -17.68 32.43
C GLN A 345 -14.29 -18.70 31.72
N PRO A 346 -14.78 -19.39 30.67
CA PRO A 346 -13.88 -20.10 29.79
C PRO A 346 -12.84 -19.09 29.32
N LYS A 347 -11.55 -19.40 29.54
CA LYS A 347 -10.47 -18.73 28.83
C LYS A 347 -10.88 -18.81 27.36
N ALA A 348 -11.00 -17.65 26.70
CA ALA A 348 -11.43 -17.60 25.30
C ALA A 348 -10.70 -18.71 24.54
N ALA A 349 -11.46 -19.55 23.83
CA ALA A 349 -10.86 -20.57 22.99
C ALA A 349 -9.78 -19.88 22.15
N PRO A 350 -8.57 -20.47 21.98
CA PRO A 350 -7.62 -19.93 21.02
C PRO A 350 -8.38 -19.78 19.71
N ALA A 351 -8.32 -18.59 19.12
CA ALA A 351 -9.06 -18.29 17.90
C ALA A 351 -8.77 -19.41 16.90
N ASN A 352 -9.79 -20.11 16.41
CA ASN A 352 -9.65 -20.82 15.16
C ASN A 352 -9.14 -19.78 14.15
N ASP A 353 -8.04 -20.07 13.46
CA ASP A 353 -7.37 -19.11 12.59
C ASP A 353 -8.40 -18.43 11.67
N ALA A 354 -8.66 -17.15 11.93
CA ALA A 354 -9.62 -16.38 11.16
C ALA A 354 -9.13 -16.31 9.71
N THR A 355 -9.91 -16.83 8.78
CA THR A 355 -9.53 -16.89 7.35
C THR A 355 -9.89 -15.62 6.60
N THR A 356 -10.90 -14.89 7.09
CA THR A 356 -11.41 -13.64 6.52
C THR A 356 -11.69 -12.62 7.63
N ALA A 357 -11.70 -11.34 7.27
CA ALA A 357 -12.09 -10.26 8.16
C ALA A 357 -13.13 -9.33 7.50
N ASP A 358 -13.94 -8.72 8.35
CA ASP A 358 -14.90 -7.69 7.95
C ASP A 358 -14.17 -6.34 7.80
N LEU A 359 -14.45 -5.65 6.69
CA LEU A 359 -13.98 -4.29 6.46
C LEU A 359 -14.90 -3.32 7.21
N ILE A 360 -14.31 -2.43 8.00
CA ILE A 360 -14.97 -1.31 8.63
C ILE A 360 -14.55 -0.02 7.93
N TYR A 361 -15.52 0.82 7.60
CA TYR A 361 -15.32 2.21 7.24
C TYR A 361 -16.19 3.11 8.13
N GLU A 362 -15.56 4.06 8.83
CA GLU A 362 -16.25 4.98 9.75
C GLU A 362 -15.85 6.43 9.52
N ILE A 363 -16.83 7.31 9.73
CA ILE A 363 -16.62 8.76 9.77
C ILE A 363 -17.19 9.30 11.09
N TRP A 364 -16.32 9.95 11.84
CA TRP A 364 -16.60 10.61 13.09
C TRP A 364 -16.53 12.12 12.88
N ASP A 365 -17.44 12.84 13.51
CA ASP A 365 -17.49 14.29 13.53
C ASP A 365 -17.62 14.72 14.98
N ASN A 366 -16.65 15.50 15.46
CA ASN A 366 -16.47 15.90 16.84
C ASN A 366 -16.33 14.73 17.83
N LYS A 367 -17.43 14.09 18.22
CA LYS A 367 -17.48 12.89 19.07
C LYS A 367 -18.60 11.93 18.67
N ILE A 368 -19.25 12.21 17.54
CA ILE A 368 -20.44 11.50 17.09
C ILE A 368 -20.02 10.72 15.85
N ARG A 369 -20.27 9.41 15.88
CA ARG A 369 -20.13 8.55 14.71
C ARG A 369 -21.28 8.86 13.74
N LYS A 370 -20.95 9.46 12.60
CA LYS A 370 -21.92 9.85 11.55
C LYS A 370 -22.15 8.74 10.54
N LEU A 371 -21.10 7.98 10.24
CA LEU A 371 -21.13 6.85 9.32
C LEU A 371 -20.46 5.64 9.96
N HIS A 372 -21.08 4.49 9.80
CA HIS A 372 -20.53 3.18 10.15
C HIS A 372 -20.97 2.18 9.11
N ILE A 373 -20.01 1.70 8.33
CA ILE A 373 -20.23 0.67 7.30
C ILE A 373 -19.37 -0.53 7.67
N GLN A 374 -20.02 -1.69 7.71
CA GLN A 374 -19.37 -2.99 7.90
C GLN A 374 -19.68 -3.86 6.69
N VAL A 375 -18.64 -4.27 5.96
CA VAL A 375 -18.77 -5.17 4.81
C VAL A 375 -18.15 -6.51 5.17
N LYS A 376 -18.96 -7.57 5.06
CA LYS A 376 -18.60 -8.87 5.60
C LYS A 376 -17.60 -9.63 4.72
N ASN A 377 -16.63 -10.32 5.34
CA ASN A 377 -15.69 -11.26 4.69
C ASN A 377 -14.95 -10.67 3.47
N VAL A 378 -14.61 -9.38 3.51
CA VAL A 378 -13.98 -8.68 2.37
C VAL A 378 -12.49 -8.97 2.29
N ILE A 379 -11.81 -9.10 3.43
CA ILE A 379 -10.35 -9.18 3.49
C ILE A 379 -9.95 -10.62 3.79
N PRO A 380 -9.35 -11.35 2.84
CA PRO A 380 -8.76 -12.66 3.10
C PRO A 380 -7.42 -12.54 3.84
N LEU A 381 -7.11 -13.52 4.69
CA LEU A 381 -5.81 -13.64 5.32
C LEU A 381 -4.75 -14.07 4.29
N ARG A 382 -3.55 -13.47 4.35
CA ARG A 382 -2.38 -13.80 3.52
C ARG A 382 -2.61 -13.75 2.01
N LYS A 383 -3.53 -12.89 1.56
CA LYS A 383 -3.77 -12.60 0.15
C LYS A 383 -3.87 -11.09 -0.05
N TRP A 384 -3.39 -10.62 -1.20
CA TRP A 384 -3.55 -9.23 -1.60
C TRP A 384 -5.01 -8.95 -1.95
N VAL A 385 -5.52 -7.83 -1.48
CA VAL A 385 -6.84 -7.33 -1.86
C VAL A 385 -6.76 -5.84 -2.14
N HIS A 386 -7.36 -5.43 -3.26
CA HIS A 386 -7.57 -4.04 -3.59
C HIS A 386 -8.91 -3.57 -3.05
N ILE A 387 -8.91 -2.45 -2.33
CA ILE A 387 -10.13 -1.80 -1.84
C ILE A 387 -10.17 -0.39 -2.40
N ALA A 388 -11.30 -0.06 -3.05
CA ALA A 388 -11.60 1.31 -3.47
C ALA A 388 -12.92 1.76 -2.85
N ILE A 389 -12.89 2.88 -2.16
CA ILE A 389 -14.05 3.52 -1.55
C ILE A 389 -14.25 4.84 -2.31
N THR A 390 -15.41 5.06 -2.93
CA THR A 390 -15.67 6.27 -3.71
C THR A 390 -17.10 6.77 -3.51
N THR A 391 -17.27 8.09 -3.57
CA THR A 391 -18.60 8.70 -3.68
C THR A 391 -19.22 8.49 -5.06
N THR A 392 -20.55 8.45 -5.14
CA THR A 392 -21.29 8.29 -6.41
C THR A 392 -21.78 9.61 -7.02
N ASN A 393 -21.88 10.66 -6.20
CA ASN A 393 -22.34 11.99 -6.62
C ASN A 393 -21.49 13.08 -5.98
N ASN A 394 -21.64 14.31 -6.47
CA ASN A 394 -20.88 15.46 -5.99
C ASN A 394 -21.55 16.19 -4.80
N ASP A 395 -22.48 15.56 -4.10
CA ASP A 395 -23.08 16.15 -2.89
C ASP A 395 -21.97 16.49 -1.88
N ALA A 396 -22.07 17.67 -1.27
CA ALA A 396 -21.03 18.22 -0.39
C ALA A 396 -21.10 17.67 1.04
N PHE A 397 -22.23 17.07 1.43
CA PHE A 397 -22.48 16.62 2.80
C PHE A 397 -22.88 15.16 2.87
N LYS A 398 -23.80 14.74 2.00
CA LYS A 398 -24.37 13.40 2.01
C LYS A 398 -24.32 12.71 0.66
N PRO A 399 -23.12 12.43 0.14
CA PRO A 399 -23.03 11.71 -1.12
C PRO A 399 -23.39 10.25 -0.96
N GLY A 400 -23.83 9.59 -2.03
CA GLY A 400 -23.85 8.13 -2.06
C GLY A 400 -22.42 7.59 -2.03
N LEU A 401 -22.22 6.39 -1.49
CA LEU A 401 -20.89 5.79 -1.33
C LEU A 401 -20.90 4.35 -1.80
N LYS A 402 -19.86 3.95 -2.54
CA LYS A 402 -19.65 2.58 -3.00
C LYS A 402 -18.29 2.09 -2.54
N ILE A 403 -18.24 0.80 -2.20
CA ILE A 403 -17.02 0.09 -1.84
C ILE A 403 -16.83 -1.03 -2.85
N TYR A 404 -15.63 -1.09 -3.41
CA TYR A 404 -15.21 -2.08 -4.39
C TYR A 404 -14.09 -2.95 -3.82
N ARG A 405 -14.15 -4.25 -4.10
CA ARG A 405 -13.11 -5.24 -3.81
C ARG A 405 -12.60 -5.77 -5.15
N ASN A 406 -11.29 -5.63 -5.42
CA ASN A 406 -10.67 -6.10 -6.67
C ASN A 406 -11.39 -5.60 -7.96
N GLY A 407 -12.05 -4.44 -7.89
CA GLY A 407 -12.79 -3.85 -9.01
C GLY A 407 -14.28 -4.22 -9.08
N GLU A 408 -14.75 -5.12 -8.21
CA GLU A 408 -16.16 -5.51 -8.11
C GLU A 408 -16.85 -4.78 -6.95
N GLU A 409 -18.08 -4.32 -7.15
CA GLU A 409 -18.87 -3.63 -6.12
C GLU A 409 -19.31 -4.62 -5.03
N VAL A 410 -18.94 -4.36 -3.77
CA VAL A 410 -19.31 -5.21 -2.62
C VAL A 410 -20.32 -4.54 -1.69
N HIS A 411 -20.43 -3.22 -1.72
CA HIS A 411 -21.36 -2.47 -0.91
C HIS A 411 -21.70 -1.13 -1.56
N ALA A 412 -22.95 -0.70 -1.41
CA ALA A 412 -23.42 0.60 -1.85
C ALA A 412 -24.39 1.20 -0.83
N GLU A 413 -24.21 2.48 -0.55
CA GLU A 413 -25.05 3.27 0.34
C GLU A 413 -25.57 4.48 -0.44
N THR A 414 -26.87 4.77 -0.32
CA THR A 414 -27.51 5.84 -1.11
C THR A 414 -27.20 7.24 -0.59
N ALA A 415 -26.99 7.37 0.73
CA ALA A 415 -26.65 8.61 1.39
C ALA A 415 -25.70 8.33 2.57
N ALA A 416 -24.40 8.44 2.30
CA ALA A 416 -23.34 8.41 3.30
C ALA A 416 -23.05 9.82 3.83
N TRP A 417 -22.01 9.99 4.65
CA TRP A 417 -21.52 11.29 5.12
C TRP A 417 -20.11 11.52 4.59
N LEU A 418 -19.74 12.78 4.34
CA LEU A 418 -18.33 13.17 4.20
C LEU A 418 -17.76 13.67 5.52
N PRO A 419 -16.43 13.63 5.70
CA PRO A 419 -15.77 14.30 6.81
C PRO A 419 -16.14 15.79 6.83
N GLN A 420 -16.38 16.36 8.01
CA GLN A 420 -16.76 17.79 8.13
C GLN A 420 -15.61 18.67 8.59
N THR A 421 -14.58 18.07 9.17
CA THR A 421 -13.42 18.75 9.72
C THR A 421 -12.30 18.79 8.68
N ASN A 422 -11.73 19.99 8.49
CA ASN A 422 -10.62 20.20 7.56
C ASN A 422 -9.27 19.89 8.22
N ASP A 423 -9.15 20.16 9.52
CA ASP A 423 -7.89 20.10 10.25
C ASP A 423 -7.82 18.87 11.16
N THR A 424 -6.90 17.96 10.86
CA THR A 424 -6.65 16.77 11.67
C THR A 424 -5.17 16.65 12.02
N SER A 425 -4.90 16.34 13.28
CA SER A 425 -3.55 16.35 13.85
C SER A 425 -2.90 14.96 13.92
N ASN A 426 -3.70 13.91 14.07
CA ASN A 426 -3.27 12.54 14.25
C ASN A 426 -3.69 11.69 13.05
N ASN A 427 -2.87 11.76 12.00
CA ASN A 427 -3.12 11.05 10.74
C ASN A 427 -2.12 9.90 10.58
N TYR A 428 -2.63 8.68 10.72
CA TYR A 428 -1.80 7.48 10.74
C TYR A 428 -2.19 6.51 9.63
N ILE A 429 -1.18 5.79 9.13
CA ILE A 429 -1.32 4.58 8.30
C ILE A 429 -0.69 3.44 9.10
N GLY A 430 -1.46 2.36 9.31
CA GLY A 430 -1.06 1.19 10.10
C GLY A 430 -1.20 1.34 11.62
N LYS A 431 -1.77 2.45 12.12
CA LYS A 431 -1.99 2.69 13.55
C LYS A 431 -3.36 3.30 13.83
N SER A 432 -3.96 2.90 14.96
CA SER A 432 -5.22 3.43 15.47
C SER A 432 -5.02 4.60 16.43
N ASN A 433 -5.87 5.62 16.33
CA ASN A 433 -6.02 6.69 17.32
C ASN A 433 -6.59 6.19 18.66
N TRP A 434 -7.12 4.96 18.71
CA TRP A 434 -7.63 4.30 19.91
C TRP A 434 -6.61 3.38 20.59
N SER A 435 -5.38 3.27 20.08
CA SER A 435 -4.34 2.39 20.64
C SER A 435 -4.02 2.65 22.12
N SER A 436 -4.17 3.89 22.60
CA SER A 436 -3.95 4.25 24.00
C SER A 436 -5.22 4.21 24.86
N VAL A 437 -6.39 3.95 24.27
CA VAL A 437 -7.67 3.89 24.99
C VAL A 437 -7.85 2.49 25.54
N THR A 438 -7.61 2.32 26.83
CA THR A 438 -7.87 1.06 27.53
C THR A 438 -9.26 1.11 28.16
N SER A 439 -10.14 0.19 27.75
CA SER A 439 -11.43 -0.04 28.39
C SER A 439 -11.31 -1.34 29.21
N PRO A 440 -11.91 -1.42 30.42
CA PRO A 440 -11.93 -2.67 31.17
C PRO A 440 -12.70 -3.81 30.47
N TYR A 441 -13.48 -3.49 29.42
CA TYR A 441 -14.32 -4.44 28.70
C TYR A 441 -13.86 -4.71 27.25
N GLN A 442 -12.86 -3.99 26.75
CA GLN A 442 -12.39 -4.11 25.37
C GLN A 442 -10.87 -4.11 25.31
N ASN A 443 -10.31 -5.04 24.55
CA ASN A 443 -8.88 -5.05 24.24
C ASN A 443 -8.53 -3.78 23.46
N ALA A 444 -7.36 -3.22 23.75
CA ALA A 444 -6.84 -2.08 23.01
C ALA A 444 -6.65 -2.41 21.52
N ASP A 445 -6.77 -1.40 20.67
CA ASP A 445 -6.46 -1.53 19.25
C ASP A 445 -4.97 -1.80 19.05
N GLU A 446 -4.66 -2.82 18.27
CA GLU A 446 -3.29 -3.25 17.95
C GLU A 446 -2.82 -2.63 16.62
N LEU A 447 -1.50 -2.59 16.41
CA LEU A 447 -0.92 -2.10 15.16
C LEU A 447 -1.15 -3.08 14.02
N PHE A 448 -1.18 -2.54 12.80
CA PHE A 448 -1.35 -3.35 11.59
C PHE A 448 -0.12 -4.24 11.36
N LYS A 449 -0.38 -5.51 11.04
CA LYS A 449 0.64 -6.51 10.69
C LYS A 449 0.40 -7.07 9.30
N GLY A 450 1.29 -6.75 8.37
CA GLY A 450 1.13 -7.12 6.97
C GLY A 450 1.84 -6.16 6.03
N LYS A 451 1.35 -6.07 4.79
CA LYS A 451 1.93 -5.23 3.74
C LYS A 451 0.87 -4.30 3.14
N MET A 452 1.30 -3.11 2.71
CA MET A 452 0.45 -2.16 1.99
C MET A 452 1.12 -1.70 0.71
N PHE A 453 0.32 -1.43 -0.30
CA PHE A 453 0.79 -0.93 -1.60
C PHE A 453 -0.21 0.09 -2.16
N ASP A 454 0.31 1.09 -2.88
CA ASP A 454 -0.48 1.99 -3.71
C ASP A 454 -1.66 2.70 -3.01
N ILE A 455 -1.37 3.45 -1.94
CA ILE A 455 -2.38 4.21 -1.19
C ILE A 455 -2.62 5.55 -1.86
N ARG A 456 -3.88 5.82 -2.23
CA ARG A 456 -4.32 7.01 -2.96
C ARG A 456 -5.52 7.66 -2.29
N GLY A 457 -5.55 8.99 -2.30
CA GLY A 457 -6.72 9.79 -1.93
C GLY A 457 -7.09 10.74 -3.06
N TYR A 458 -8.37 10.88 -3.35
CA TYR A 458 -8.90 11.73 -4.43
C TYR A 458 -9.95 12.71 -3.91
N ASP A 459 -9.97 13.91 -4.49
CA ASP A 459 -11.02 14.91 -4.28
C ASP A 459 -12.17 14.80 -5.30
N THR A 460 -11.98 13.93 -6.29
CA THR A 460 -12.95 13.56 -7.31
C THR A 460 -13.45 12.14 -7.09
N LEU A 461 -14.62 11.84 -7.66
CA LEU A 461 -15.14 10.48 -7.73
C LEU A 461 -14.27 9.62 -8.66
N MET A 462 -14.08 8.35 -8.30
CA MET A 462 -13.42 7.39 -9.18
C MET A 462 -14.46 6.73 -10.09
N THR A 463 -14.25 6.82 -11.40
CA THR A 463 -15.05 6.08 -12.39
C THR A 463 -14.72 4.59 -12.36
N GLU A 464 -15.65 3.72 -12.78
CA GLU A 464 -15.40 2.27 -12.84
C GLU A 464 -14.19 1.93 -13.71
N LYS A 465 -13.98 2.67 -14.80
CA LYS A 465 -12.79 2.52 -15.65
C LYS A 465 -11.51 2.83 -14.87
N LYS A 466 -11.49 3.91 -14.10
CA LYS A 466 -10.33 4.28 -13.28
C LYS A 466 -10.05 3.21 -12.23
N ILE A 467 -11.08 2.68 -11.57
CA ILE A 467 -10.96 1.60 -10.58
C ILE A 467 -10.37 0.33 -11.22
N LYS A 468 -10.87 -0.09 -12.38
CA LYS A 468 -10.32 -1.25 -13.11
C LYS A 468 -8.86 -1.06 -13.48
N ASN A 469 -8.51 0.11 -14.04
CA ASN A 469 -7.13 0.44 -14.36
C ASN A 469 -6.22 0.41 -13.11
N THR A 470 -6.69 0.89 -11.95
CA THR A 470 -5.90 0.81 -10.70
C THR A 470 -5.69 -0.62 -10.22
N VAL A 471 -6.67 -1.50 -10.42
CA VAL A 471 -6.56 -2.92 -10.10
C VAL A 471 -5.56 -3.60 -11.04
N GLU A 472 -5.71 -3.43 -12.35
CA GLU A 472 -4.82 -4.02 -13.36
C GLU A 472 -3.37 -3.59 -13.15
N TRP A 473 -3.15 -2.28 -12.99
CA TRP A 473 -1.82 -1.73 -12.70
C TRP A 473 -1.24 -2.31 -11.41
N GLY A 474 -2.04 -2.43 -10.36
CA GLY A 474 -1.58 -3.00 -9.10
C GLY A 474 -1.26 -4.49 -9.17
N LYS A 475 -2.07 -5.29 -9.87
CA LYS A 475 -1.81 -6.71 -10.10
C LYS A 475 -0.50 -6.91 -10.85
N GLU A 476 -0.25 -6.11 -11.89
CA GLU A 476 1.00 -6.14 -12.65
C GLU A 476 2.20 -5.87 -11.74
N LYS A 477 2.16 -4.81 -10.93
CA LYS A 477 3.28 -4.43 -10.05
C LYS A 477 3.46 -5.35 -8.85
N LEU A 478 2.42 -6.05 -8.40
CA LEU A 478 2.50 -7.06 -7.35
C LEU A 478 2.84 -8.46 -7.90
N GLY A 479 2.95 -8.63 -9.21
CA GLY A 479 3.22 -9.93 -9.84
C GLY A 479 2.07 -10.94 -9.65
N LEU A 480 0.84 -10.47 -9.46
CA LEU A 480 -0.33 -11.32 -9.27
C LEU A 480 -0.84 -11.79 -10.63
N ASN A 481 -0.54 -13.04 -11.00
CA ASN A 481 -1.04 -13.64 -12.23
C ASN A 481 -2.56 -13.87 -12.13
N GLU A 482 -3.31 -13.61 -13.22
CA GLU A 482 -4.78 -13.76 -13.30
C GLU A 482 -5.34 -15.16 -12.97
N LYS A 483 -4.48 -16.15 -12.67
CA LYS A 483 -4.87 -17.56 -12.46
C LYS A 483 -5.10 -17.97 -11.01
N GLU A 484 -4.92 -17.09 -10.02
CA GLU A 484 -5.03 -17.44 -8.59
C GLU A 484 -6.19 -16.78 -7.81
N ASP A 485 -7.06 -16.02 -8.48
CA ASP A 485 -8.26 -15.44 -7.86
C ASP A 485 -9.46 -16.39 -7.88
#